data_AF-A0A952AXC8-F1
#
_entry.id   AF-A0A952AXC8-F1
#
_cell.length_a   1.000
_cell.length_b   1.000
_cell.length_c   1.000
_cell.angle_alpha   90.00
_cell.angle_beta   90.00
_cell.angle_gamma   90.00
#
_symmetry.space_group_name_H-M   'P 1'
#
loop_
_entity.id
_entity.type
_entity.pdbx_description
1 polymer ?
#
loop_
_entity_poly.entity_id
_entity_poly.type
_entity_poly.pdbx_seq_one_letter_code
_entity_poly.pdbx_strand_id
1 'polypeptide(L)'
;MSTVNISLPQKQADYIDQLVDKYGFANRSEFIRSIIRLVVYKPDLIAEAAVFPFVTPKERSAKKIVSGFKKAGLYSKDFLEDLKEGLSQSDYFRS
;
A
#
# COMPACT_ATOMS: atom_id res chain seq x y z
N MET A 1 -11.39 28.31 -7.04
CA MET A 1 -10.15 27.58 -7.40
C MET A 1 -9.23 27.64 -6.18
N SER A 2 -8.66 26.52 -5.75
CA SER A 2 -7.78 26.48 -4.57
C SER A 2 -6.40 25.99 -4.98
N THR A 3 -5.35 26.59 -4.42
CA THR A 3 -3.96 26.23 -4.72
C THR A 3 -3.45 25.23 -3.70
N VAL A 4 -2.80 24.17 -4.18
CA VAL A 4 -2.12 23.16 -3.35
C VAL A 4 -0.64 23.17 -3.73
N ASN A 5 0.23 23.28 -2.73
CA ASN A 5 1.67 23.22 -2.91
C ASN A 5 2.17 21.84 -2.49
N ILE A 6 3.00 21.20 -3.32
CA ILE A 6 3.57 19.88 -3.07
C ILE A 6 5.07 19.97 -3.28
N SER A 7 5.84 19.64 -2.25
CA SER A 7 7.30 19.55 -2.32
C SER A 7 7.72 18.13 -2.66
N LEU A 8 8.56 17.96 -3.68
CA LEU A 8 9.03 16.66 -4.16
C LEU A 8 10.57 16.65 -4.22
N PRO A 9 11.22 15.51 -3.95
CA PRO A 9 12.62 15.30 -4.32
C PRO A 9 12.82 15.51 -5.82
N GLN A 10 13.97 16.07 -6.21
CA GLN A 10 14.26 16.42 -7.61
C GLN A 10 14.04 15.24 -8.56
N LYS A 11 14.51 14.04 -8.20
CA LYS A 11 14.33 12.83 -9.02
C LYS A 11 12.85 12.50 -9.31
N GLN A 12 11.95 12.78 -8.37
CA GLN A 12 10.51 12.55 -8.57
C GLN A 12 9.91 13.64 -9.46
N ALA A 13 10.35 14.89 -9.32
CA ALA A 13 9.95 15.97 -10.22
C ALA A 13 10.40 15.68 -11.67
N ASP A 14 11.64 15.24 -11.86
CA ASP A 14 12.18 14.87 -13.18
C ASP A 14 11.40 13.69 -13.79
N TYR A 15 11.01 12.71 -12.97
CA TYR A 15 10.18 11.60 -13.42
C TYR A 15 8.78 12.07 -13.84
N ILE A 16 8.19 13.01 -13.11
CA ILE A 16 6.91 13.62 -13.51
C ILE A 16 7.06 14.35 -14.86
N ASP A 17 8.16 15.07 -15.08
CA ASP A 17 8.41 15.72 -16.37
C ASP A 17 8.45 14.72 -17.52
N GLN A 18 9.16 13.61 -17.33
CA GLN A 18 9.20 12.55 -18.33
C GLN A 18 7.80 11.98 -18.63
N LEU A 19 6.93 11.85 -17.63
CA LEU A 19 5.56 11.38 -17.83
C LEU A 19 4.70 12.44 -18.54
N VAL A 20 4.85 13.71 -18.19
CA VAL A 20 4.17 14.82 -18.86
C VAL A 20 4.48 14.80 -20.36
N ASP A 21 5.77 14.71 -20.71
CA ASP A 21 6.21 14.69 -22.10
C ASP A 21 5.77 13.42 -22.81
N LYS A 22 5.97 12.24 -22.18
CA LYS A 22 5.66 10.94 -22.77
C LYS A 22 4.18 10.78 -23.10
N TYR A 23 3.30 11.30 -22.26
CA TYR A 23 1.85 11.16 -22.41
C TYR A 23 1.18 12.42 -23.00
N GLY A 24 1.95 13.45 -23.36
CA GLY A 24 1.46 14.64 -24.06
C GLY A 24 0.59 15.57 -23.21
N PHE A 25 0.86 15.65 -21.90
CA PHE A 25 0.15 16.59 -21.03
C PHE A 25 0.63 18.02 -21.24
N ALA A 26 -0.28 18.98 -21.18
CA ALA A 26 0.05 20.39 -21.40
C ALA A 26 1.03 20.97 -20.36
N ASN A 27 1.01 20.46 -19.12
CA ASN A 27 1.94 20.81 -18.04
C ASN A 27 1.80 19.84 -16.86
N ARG A 28 2.71 19.97 -15.88
CA ARG A 28 2.69 19.22 -14.61
C ARG A 28 1.36 19.32 -13.89
N SER A 29 0.76 20.51 -13.81
CA SER A 29 -0.49 20.69 -13.09
C SER A 29 -1.63 19.90 -13.72
N GLU A 30 -1.71 19.85 -15.04
CA GLU A 30 -2.78 19.10 -15.73
C GLU A 30 -2.57 17.59 -15.66
N PHE A 31 -1.32 17.14 -15.69
CA PHE A 31 -0.98 15.76 -15.37
C PHE A 31 -1.46 15.37 -13.97
N ILE A 32 -1.11 16.15 -12.93
CA ILE A 32 -1.53 15.88 -11.55
C ILE A 32 -3.06 15.96 -11.41
N ARG A 33 -3.73 16.95 -12.02
CA ARG A 33 -5.20 17.02 -12.01
C ARG A 33 -5.85 15.82 -12.66
N SER A 34 -5.27 15.30 -13.74
CA SER A 34 -5.75 14.10 -14.42
C SER A 34 -5.64 12.86 -13.52
N ILE A 35 -4.53 12.73 -12.79
CA ILE A 35 -4.37 11.67 -11.78
C ILE A 35 -5.41 11.82 -10.67
N ILE A 36 -5.59 13.03 -10.13
CA ILE A 36 -6.59 13.28 -9.08
C ILE A 36 -7.99 12.85 -9.56
N ARG A 37 -8.39 13.22 -10.79
CA ARG A 37 -9.67 12.78 -11.36
C ARG A 37 -9.75 11.26 -11.50
N LEU A 38 -8.67 10.60 -11.92
CA LEU A 38 -8.62 9.15 -12.06
C LEU A 38 -8.81 8.44 -10.72
N VAL A 39 -8.11 8.87 -9.67
CA VAL A 39 -8.21 8.23 -8.35
C VAL A 39 -9.54 8.51 -7.66
N VAL A 40 -10.18 9.65 -7.97
CA VAL A 40 -11.57 9.91 -7.54
C VAL A 40 -12.54 8.94 -8.23
N TYR A 41 -12.32 8.62 -9.51
CA TYR A 41 -13.14 7.66 -10.24
C TYR A 41 -12.83 6.19 -9.88
N LYS A 42 -11.58 5.88 -9.51
CA LYS A 42 -11.10 4.55 -9.13
C LYS A 42 -10.44 4.59 -7.74
N PRO A 43 -11.23 4.57 -6.65
CA PRO A 43 -10.72 4.72 -5.29
C PRO A 43 -9.79 3.59 -4.84
N ASP A 44 -9.86 2.42 -5.47
CA ASP A 44 -8.96 1.28 -5.18
C ASP A 44 -7.48 1.65 -5.33
N LEU A 45 -7.15 2.56 -6.27
CA LEU A 45 -5.79 3.06 -6.45
C LEU A 45 -5.28 3.82 -5.22
N ILE A 46 -6.18 4.49 -4.48
CA ILE A 46 -5.83 5.17 -3.22
C ILE A 46 -5.58 4.13 -2.13
N ALA A 47 -6.41 3.09 -2.06
CA ALA A 47 -6.22 2.01 -1.10
C ALA A 47 -4.89 1.28 -1.32
N GLU A 48 -4.52 1.02 -2.58
CA GLU A 48 -3.21 0.46 -2.94
C GLU A 48 -2.06 1.40 -2.58
N ALA A 49 -2.19 2.70 -2.89
CA ALA A 49 -1.17 3.69 -2.58
C ALA A 49 -0.94 3.86 -1.07
N ALA A 50 -2.00 3.69 -0.25
CA ALA A 50 -1.92 3.80 1.21
C ALA A 50 -1.12 2.66 1.86
N VAL A 51 -1.06 1.48 1.22
CA VAL A 51 -0.34 0.32 1.75
C VAL A 51 1.01 0.08 1.07
N PHE A 52 1.29 0.69 -0.09
CA PHE A 52 2.57 0.56 -0.78
C PHE A 52 3.75 1.12 0.06
N PRO A 53 4.92 0.45 0.10
CA PRO A 53 5.33 -0.75 -0.62
C PRO A 53 4.97 -2.07 0.10
N PHE A 54 4.21 -2.01 1.17
CA PHE A 54 3.86 -3.18 1.96
C PHE A 54 2.86 -4.05 1.22
N VAL A 55 3.13 -5.35 1.20
CA VAL A 55 2.25 -6.33 0.59
C VAL A 55 1.33 -6.86 1.67
N THR A 56 0.02 -6.72 1.48
CA THR A 56 -0.94 -7.32 2.39
C THR A 56 -0.74 -8.84 2.40
N PRO A 57 -0.68 -9.50 3.58
CA PRO A 57 -0.45 -10.94 3.65
C PRO A 57 -1.49 -11.70 2.83
N LYS A 58 -1.04 -12.56 1.91
CA LYS A 58 -1.92 -13.37 1.03
C LYS A 58 -2.80 -14.33 1.82
N GLU A 59 -2.30 -14.82 2.96
CA GLU A 59 -3.02 -15.73 3.83
C GLU A 59 -3.67 -14.95 4.97
N ARG A 60 -4.99 -15.07 5.10
CA ARG A 60 -5.78 -14.43 6.16
C ARG A 60 -6.10 -15.38 7.31
N SER A 61 -6.01 -16.69 7.09
CA SER A 61 -6.32 -17.67 8.13
C SER A 61 -5.24 -17.67 9.21
N ALA A 62 -5.58 -17.12 10.38
CA ALA A 62 -4.73 -17.15 11.56
C ALA A 62 -4.21 -18.58 11.86
N LYS A 63 -5.07 -19.59 11.70
CA LYS A 63 -4.72 -21.00 11.89
C LYS A 63 -3.62 -21.46 10.93
N LYS A 64 -3.70 -21.11 9.65
CA LYS A 64 -2.68 -21.49 8.66
C LYS A 64 -1.37 -20.76 8.91
N ILE A 65 -1.42 -19.48 9.28
CA ILE A 65 -0.25 -18.69 9.65
C ILE A 65 0.47 -19.36 10.83
N VAL A 66 -0.21 -19.57 11.96
CA VAL A 66 0.37 -20.21 13.15
C VAL A 66 0.88 -21.62 12.83
N SER A 67 0.15 -22.39 12.01
CA SER A 67 0.62 -23.72 11.58
C SER A 67 1.91 -23.65 10.76
N GLY A 68 2.05 -22.66 9.87
CA GLY A 68 3.26 -22.44 9.08
C GLY A 68 4.47 -22.13 9.97
N PHE A 69 4.31 -21.20 10.92
CA PHE A 69 5.36 -20.86 11.88
C PHE A 69 5.74 -22.05 12.76
N LYS A 70 4.75 -22.82 13.24
CA LYS A 70 5.00 -24.05 14.00
C LYS A 70 5.78 -25.09 13.20
N LYS A 71 5.47 -25.26 11.90
CA LYS A 71 6.17 -26.21 11.01
C LYS A 71 7.62 -25.82 10.73
N ALA A 72 7.94 -24.52 10.77
CA ALA A 72 9.31 -24.06 10.56
C ALA A 72 10.26 -24.53 11.67
N GLY A 73 9.76 -24.79 12.89
CA GLY A 73 10.59 -25.25 14.01
C GLY A 73 11.58 -24.21 14.55
N LEU A 74 11.50 -22.96 14.08
CA LEU A 74 12.41 -21.86 14.43
C LEU A 74 11.92 -21.00 15.61
N TYR A 75 10.68 -21.21 16.06
CA TYR A 75 10.00 -20.30 16.99
C TYR A 75 9.65 -21.00 18.31
N SER A 76 9.78 -20.27 19.41
CA SER A 76 9.43 -20.76 20.75
C SER A 76 7.93 -20.98 20.89
N LYS A 77 7.52 -21.77 21.89
CA LYS A 77 6.10 -21.98 22.19
C LYS A 77 5.42 -20.67 22.59
N ASP A 78 6.07 -19.87 23.40
CA ASP A 78 5.53 -18.59 23.88
C ASP A 78 5.27 -17.63 22.72
N PHE A 79 6.21 -17.52 21.77
CA PHE A 79 6.00 -16.74 20.56
C PHE A 79 4.80 -17.22 19.73
N LEU A 80 4.61 -18.54 19.61
CA LEU A 80 3.49 -19.09 18.85
C LEU A 80 2.13 -18.81 19.52
N GLU A 81 2.08 -18.75 20.85
CA GLU A 81 0.86 -18.36 21.57
C GLU A 81 0.61 -16.85 21.46
N ASP A 82 1.62 -16.01 21.62
CA ASP A 82 1.50 -14.55 21.42
C ASP A 82 1.04 -14.22 19.99
N LEU A 83 1.61 -14.91 18.99
CA LEU A 83 1.22 -14.76 17.59
C LEU A 83 -0.25 -15.15 17.38
N LYS A 84 -0.68 -16.25 17.99
CA LYS A 84 -2.06 -16.72 17.91
C LYS A 84 -3.03 -15.73 18.56
N GLU A 85 -2.67 -15.17 19.72
CA GLU A 85 -3.46 -14.15 20.40
C GLU A 85 -3.58 -12.89 19.53
N GLY A 86 -2.45 -12.33 19.07
CA GLY A 86 -2.44 -11.12 18.25
C GLY A 86 -3.24 -11.27 16.95
N LEU A 87 -3.14 -12.42 16.29
CA LEU A 87 -3.93 -12.71 15.09
C LEU A 87 -5.44 -12.83 15.39
N SER A 88 -5.84 -13.33 16.56
CA SER A 88 -7.25 -13.47 16.96
C SER A 88 -7.95 -12.13 17.30
N GLN A 89 -7.15 -11.15 17.73
CA GLN A 89 -7.59 -9.80 18.07
C GLN A 89 -7.64 -8.89 16.84
N SER A 90 -6.96 -9.24 15.75
CA SER A 90 -6.95 -8.44 14.52
C SER A 90 -8.19 -8.68 13.68
N ASP A 91 -8.94 -7.60 13.40
CA ASP A 91 -10.11 -7.64 12.53
C ASP A 91 -9.80 -8.12 11.09
N TYR A 92 -8.56 -7.94 10.63
CA TYR A 92 -8.12 -8.37 9.29
C TYR A 92 -8.00 -9.91 9.15
N PHE A 93 -7.59 -10.60 10.23
CA PHE A 93 -7.33 -12.04 10.25
C PHE A 93 -8.48 -12.85 10.87
N ARG A 94 -9.56 -12.17 11.29
CA ARG A 94 -10.74 -12.74 11.97
C ARG A 94 -11.77 -13.33 10.98
N SER A 95 -11.30 -13.96 9.90
CA SER A 95 -12.12 -14.63 8.88
C SER A 95 -12.57 -16.02 9.29
#